data_AF-A0A8T5Q5N9-F1
#
_entry.id   AF-A0A8T5Q5N9-F1
#
_cell.length_a   1.000
_cell.length_b   1.000
_cell.length_c   1.000
_cell.angle_alpha   90.00
_cell.angle_beta   90.00
_cell.angle_gamma   90.00
#
_symmetry.space_group_name_H-M   'P 1'
#
loop_
_entity.id
_entity.type
_entity.pdbx_description
1 polymer ?
#
loop_
_entity_poly.entity_id
_entity_poly.type
_entity_poly.pdbx_seq_one_letter_code
_entity_poly.pdbx_strand_id
1 'polypeptide(L)'
;MKNKILLFVFMFLISSVFAIAADTDAFSLGDIVDTISGFNIAEAYLRAPMVIDGILYFIIFIGLGMVTLSKRFEGRGGKALIVGVGLALAIAMTVWTSKTGFRLMNLGPFAGLMFAILLGFWIWKFIAGDEKAGPTFWFAIMVVYIMMYMFFPELMAILSANKWGRMLLALLSILFVIAIPLFLAGMFRGGEPGEAKGWGGVLGGGRAPTAAERKQAKKAEKEEEGLEEGEEAADIAEAKLTKDEIRLMRDLYNKIRAYERKLRTKSIARTVVPSAAEIQAHDIIIASFNEELDAMIVLDEKIKAYVKKARGIISKLYKKATTIRKRKVMKKSMAIADALHSEYATVNLIEKMIDDVKAKLDSTIGLPNLNTFAGSGPMPPQELNALKDSQKIIKKVYNRVAQLMRLQGQTINLIS
;
A
#
# COMPACT_ATOMS: atom_id res chain seq x y z
N MET A 1 -13.95 -9.84 -8.18
CA MET A 1 -15.39 -10.19 -8.31
C MET A 1 -16.30 -8.97 -8.41
N LYS A 2 -16.17 -7.95 -7.54
CA LYS A 2 -17.05 -6.74 -7.57
C LYS A 2 -17.17 -6.05 -8.94
N ASN A 3 -16.07 -5.89 -9.68
CA ASN A 3 -16.12 -5.24 -11.01
C ASN A 3 -16.77 -6.11 -12.10
N LYS A 4 -16.81 -7.44 -11.93
CA LYS A 4 -17.47 -8.35 -12.88
C LYS A 4 -18.99 -8.34 -12.72
N ILE A 5 -19.48 -8.18 -11.49
CA ILE A 5 -20.91 -8.06 -11.19
C ILE A 5 -21.46 -6.73 -11.73
N LEU A 6 -20.71 -5.63 -11.56
CA LEU A 6 -21.10 -4.34 -12.13
C LEU A 6 -21.15 -4.38 -13.68
N LEU A 7 -20.15 -5.00 -14.31
CA LEU A 7 -20.14 -5.19 -15.76
C LEU A 7 -21.31 -6.06 -16.24
N PHE A 8 -21.65 -7.10 -15.48
CA PHE A 8 -22.77 -7.99 -15.79
C PHE A 8 -24.12 -7.27 -15.65
N VAL A 9 -24.31 -6.48 -14.60
CA VAL A 9 -25.52 -5.64 -14.42
C VAL A 9 -25.62 -4.59 -15.52
N PHE A 10 -24.50 -3.98 -15.91
CA PHE A 10 -24.48 -2.99 -16.99
C PHE A 10 -24.78 -3.63 -18.36
N MET A 11 -24.20 -4.80 -18.66
CA MET A 11 -24.54 -5.54 -19.88
C MET A 11 -25.98 -6.04 -19.87
N PHE A 12 -26.51 -6.45 -18.72
CA PHE A 12 -27.91 -6.86 -18.57
C PHE A 12 -28.87 -5.68 -18.79
N LEU A 13 -28.53 -4.50 -18.27
CA LEU A 13 -29.31 -3.28 -18.52
C LEU A 13 -29.29 -2.91 -20.00
N ILE A 14 -28.12 -2.92 -20.63
CA ILE A 14 -28.00 -2.66 -22.07
C ILE A 14 -28.79 -3.71 -22.87
N SER A 15 -28.65 -5.00 -22.58
CA SER A 15 -29.38 -6.04 -23.30
C SER A 15 -30.88 -5.97 -23.07
N SER A 16 -31.34 -5.55 -21.89
CA SER A 16 -32.77 -5.37 -21.61
C SER A 16 -33.37 -4.22 -22.42
N VAL A 17 -32.63 -3.13 -22.62
CA VAL A 17 -33.05 -2.03 -23.50
C VAL A 17 -33.14 -2.50 -24.95
N PHE A 18 -32.17 -3.30 -25.43
CA PHE A 18 -32.20 -3.88 -26.77
C PHE A 18 -33.32 -4.94 -26.95
N ALA A 19 -33.63 -5.72 -25.92
CA ALA A 19 -34.70 -6.72 -25.99
C ALA A 19 -36.09 -6.08 -26.06
N ILE A 20 -36.33 -4.99 -25.31
CA ILE A 20 -37.57 -4.21 -25.38
C ILE A 20 -37.69 -3.53 -26.75
N ALA A 21 -36.57 -3.06 -27.32
CA ALA A 21 -36.53 -2.47 -28.65
C ALA A 21 -36.78 -3.47 -29.80
N ALA A 22 -36.63 -4.78 -29.57
CA ALA A 22 -36.77 -5.80 -30.61
C ALA A 22 -38.21 -6.34 -30.76
N ASP A 23 -39.09 -6.13 -29.77
CA ASP A 23 -40.43 -6.73 -29.72
C ASP A 23 -41.55 -5.76 -30.09
N THR A 24 -41.19 -4.54 -30.51
CA THR A 24 -42.17 -3.54 -30.95
C THR A 24 -41.69 -2.91 -32.26
N ASP A 25 -42.42 -3.13 -33.36
CA ASP A 25 -42.23 -2.47 -34.67
C ASP A 25 -42.41 -0.92 -34.61
N ALA A 26 -42.65 -0.37 -33.42
CA ALA A 26 -42.91 1.04 -33.14
C ALA A 26 -41.86 1.72 -32.25
N PHE A 27 -40.79 1.03 -31.83
CA PHE A 27 -39.74 1.67 -31.03
C PHE A 27 -38.58 2.13 -31.92
N SER A 28 -38.72 3.33 -32.47
CA SER A 28 -37.61 3.98 -33.17
C SER A 28 -36.61 4.48 -32.13
N LEU A 29 -35.32 4.18 -32.31
CA LEU A 29 -34.25 4.92 -31.61
C LEU A 29 -34.42 6.44 -31.80
N GLY A 30 -35.06 6.86 -32.90
CA GLY A 30 -35.51 8.22 -33.13
C GLY A 30 -36.43 8.77 -32.05
N ASP A 31 -37.37 8.01 -31.47
CA ASP A 31 -38.30 8.55 -30.47
C ASP A 31 -37.63 8.78 -29.10
N ILE A 32 -36.68 7.93 -28.71
CA ILE A 32 -35.83 8.20 -27.53
C ILE A 32 -34.92 9.39 -27.82
N VAL A 33 -34.27 9.40 -28.99
CA VAL A 33 -33.41 10.50 -29.40
C VAL A 33 -34.20 11.80 -29.52
N ASP A 34 -35.47 11.77 -29.91
CA ASP A 34 -36.35 12.92 -30.05
C ASP A 34 -36.89 13.41 -28.70
N THR A 35 -37.20 12.48 -27.79
CA THR A 35 -37.53 12.79 -26.40
C THR A 35 -36.32 13.39 -25.66
N ILE A 36 -35.11 12.91 -25.95
CA ILE A 36 -33.86 13.44 -25.39
C ILE A 36 -33.41 14.71 -26.14
N SER A 37 -33.65 14.85 -27.45
CA SER A 37 -33.27 16.02 -28.24
C SER A 37 -34.13 17.23 -27.89
N GLY A 38 -35.39 16.99 -27.50
CA GLY A 38 -36.24 18.00 -26.88
C GLY A 38 -35.74 18.44 -25.49
N PHE A 39 -34.93 17.64 -24.81
CA PHE A 39 -34.30 18.00 -23.54
C PHE A 39 -32.96 18.69 -23.76
N ASN A 40 -33.00 19.99 -24.02
CA ASN A 40 -31.80 20.80 -24.11
C ASN A 40 -31.21 21.03 -22.70
N ILE A 41 -30.18 20.26 -22.34
CA ILE A 41 -29.47 20.37 -21.05
C ILE A 41 -28.94 21.81 -20.83
N ALA A 42 -28.48 22.48 -21.88
CA ALA A 42 -28.01 23.85 -21.78
C ALA A 42 -29.17 24.79 -21.41
N GLU A 43 -30.35 24.59 -21.99
CA GLU A 43 -31.54 25.37 -21.64
C GLU A 43 -32.02 25.07 -20.21
N ALA A 44 -32.03 23.80 -19.80
CA ALA A 44 -32.34 23.42 -18.42
C ALA A 44 -31.36 24.06 -17.43
N TYR A 45 -30.08 24.13 -17.78
CA TYR A 45 -29.06 24.83 -17.02
C TYR A 45 -29.34 26.33 -16.92
N LEU A 46 -29.68 26.98 -18.04
CA LEU A 46 -30.00 28.41 -18.06
C LEU A 46 -31.25 28.74 -17.26
N ARG A 47 -32.24 27.84 -17.20
CA ARG A 47 -33.47 28.01 -16.40
C ARG A 47 -33.22 27.88 -14.89
N ALA A 48 -32.32 26.99 -14.47
CA ALA A 48 -32.07 26.72 -13.05
C ALA A 48 -30.58 26.64 -12.68
N PRO A 49 -29.76 27.68 -12.99
CA PRO A 49 -28.30 27.60 -12.87
C PRO A 49 -27.85 27.42 -11.43
N MET A 50 -28.54 28.06 -10.46
CA MET A 50 -28.18 27.96 -9.04
C MET A 50 -28.43 26.56 -8.47
N VAL A 51 -29.52 25.90 -8.88
CA VAL A 51 -29.85 24.54 -8.42
C VAL A 51 -28.87 23.55 -8.99
N ILE A 52 -28.59 23.66 -10.29
CA ILE A 52 -27.67 22.74 -10.97
C ILE A 52 -26.24 22.94 -10.47
N ASP A 53 -25.79 24.18 -10.28
CA ASP A 53 -24.49 24.48 -9.69
C ASP A 53 -24.37 23.95 -8.27
N GLY A 54 -25.42 24.11 -7.44
CA GLY A 54 -25.44 23.56 -6.09
C GLY A 54 -25.31 22.04 -6.06
N ILE A 55 -26.01 21.32 -6.95
CA ILE A 55 -25.89 19.87 -7.09
C ILE A 55 -24.48 19.47 -7.54
N LEU A 56 -23.91 20.19 -8.52
CA LEU A 56 -22.57 19.91 -9.01
C LEU A 56 -21.51 20.15 -7.93
N TYR A 57 -21.58 21.26 -7.18
CA TYR A 57 -20.71 21.51 -6.04
C TYR A 57 -20.82 20.40 -4.99
N PHE A 58 -22.04 19.93 -4.70
CA PHE A 58 -22.27 18.84 -3.76
C PHE A 58 -21.58 17.54 -4.19
N ILE A 59 -21.75 17.14 -5.46
CA ILE A 59 -21.10 15.94 -6.00
C ILE A 59 -19.57 16.08 -5.95
N ILE A 60 -19.04 17.24 -6.35
CA ILE A 60 -17.60 17.52 -6.36
C ILE A 60 -17.02 17.43 -4.94
N PHE A 61 -17.62 18.10 -3.95
CA PHE A 61 -17.07 18.12 -2.60
C PHE A 61 -17.21 16.79 -1.88
N ILE A 62 -18.29 16.02 -2.12
CA ILE A 62 -18.37 14.63 -1.64
C ILE A 62 -17.29 13.79 -2.28
N GLY A 63 -17.12 13.86 -3.60
CA GLY A 63 -16.10 13.10 -4.31
C GLY A 63 -14.70 13.39 -3.78
N LEU A 64 -14.37 14.68 -3.60
CA LEU A 64 -13.10 15.12 -3.05
C LEU A 64 -12.90 14.66 -1.60
N GLY A 65 -13.93 14.80 -0.76
CA GLY A 65 -13.92 14.32 0.62
C GLY A 65 -13.73 12.80 0.70
N MET A 66 -14.37 12.04 -0.18
CA MET A 66 -14.19 10.59 -0.26
C MET A 66 -12.78 10.21 -0.69
N VAL A 67 -12.15 10.92 -1.63
CA VAL A 67 -10.77 10.61 -2.04
C VAL A 67 -9.75 10.97 -0.96
N THR A 68 -9.95 12.09 -0.26
CA THR A 68 -8.96 12.65 0.66
C THR A 68 -9.13 12.17 2.10
N LEU A 69 -10.37 12.02 2.56
CA LEU A 69 -10.69 11.76 3.97
C LEU A 69 -11.10 10.32 4.26
N SER A 70 -11.43 9.50 3.25
CA SER A 70 -11.92 8.13 3.50
C SER A 70 -10.92 7.22 4.20
N LYS A 71 -9.61 7.49 4.05
CA LYS A 71 -8.56 6.73 4.73
C LYS A 71 -8.44 7.06 6.22
N ARG A 72 -8.88 8.27 6.62
CA ARG A 72 -8.82 8.74 8.00
C ARG A 72 -10.12 8.45 8.75
N PHE A 73 -11.25 8.55 8.06
CA PHE A 73 -12.58 8.35 8.64
C PHE A 73 -13.23 7.11 8.04
N GLU A 74 -12.91 5.95 8.60
CA GLU A 74 -13.47 4.67 8.17
C GLU A 74 -14.86 4.41 8.78
N GLY A 75 -15.60 3.47 8.19
CA GLY A 75 -16.92 3.06 8.68
C GLY A 75 -18.09 3.95 8.24
N ARG A 76 -19.30 3.59 8.70
CA ARG A 76 -20.56 4.25 8.30
C ARG A 76 -20.65 5.69 8.83
N GLY A 77 -20.17 5.93 10.06
CA GLY A 77 -20.11 7.26 10.67
C GLY A 77 -19.13 8.20 9.95
N GLY A 78 -17.94 7.70 9.56
CA GLY A 78 -16.97 8.48 8.79
C GLY A 78 -17.52 8.92 7.43
N LYS A 79 -18.24 8.05 6.73
CA LYS A 79 -18.92 8.40 5.48
C LYS A 79 -20.01 9.47 5.66
N ALA A 80 -20.81 9.37 6.72
CA ALA A 80 -21.82 10.39 7.03
C ALA A 80 -21.17 11.76 7.30
N LEU A 81 -20.03 11.79 7.99
CA LEU A 81 -19.26 13.00 8.23
C LEU A 81 -18.73 13.61 6.92
N ILE A 82 -18.18 12.78 6.02
CA ILE A 82 -17.71 13.23 4.70
C ILE A 82 -18.86 13.84 3.88
N VAL A 83 -20.03 13.20 3.88
CA VAL A 83 -21.23 13.71 3.20
C VAL A 83 -21.70 15.03 3.81
N GLY A 84 -21.73 15.13 5.14
CA GLY A 84 -22.11 16.36 5.84
C GLY A 84 -21.17 17.54 5.53
N VAL A 85 -19.85 17.30 5.52
CA VAL A 85 -18.86 18.31 5.13
C VAL A 85 -19.03 18.70 3.66
N GLY A 86 -19.23 17.73 2.77
CA GLY A 86 -19.49 18.00 1.35
C GLY A 86 -20.73 18.86 1.12
N LEU A 87 -21.81 18.59 1.85
CA LEU A 87 -23.05 19.38 1.81
C LEU A 87 -22.83 20.81 2.30
N ALA A 88 -22.15 20.99 3.42
CA ALA A 88 -21.87 22.30 3.98
C ALA A 88 -21.04 23.16 3.02
N LEU A 89 -20.01 22.58 2.38
CA LEU A 89 -19.19 23.28 1.38
C LEU A 89 -19.97 23.61 0.12
N ALA A 90 -20.86 22.72 -0.34
CA ALA A 90 -21.70 22.99 -1.49
C ALA A 90 -22.63 24.19 -1.26
N ILE A 91 -23.30 24.23 -0.09
CA ILE A 91 -24.16 25.35 0.29
C ILE A 91 -23.34 26.65 0.36
N ALA A 92 -22.16 26.61 0.99
CA ALA A 92 -21.28 27.78 1.08
C ALA A 92 -20.88 28.31 -0.31
N MET A 93 -20.54 27.42 -1.25
CA MET A 93 -20.23 27.81 -2.63
C MET A 93 -21.45 28.35 -3.38
N THR A 94 -22.61 27.73 -3.24
CA THR A 94 -23.85 28.23 -3.85
C THR A 94 -24.20 29.64 -3.36
N VAL A 95 -24.04 29.91 -2.06
CA VAL A 95 -24.21 31.25 -1.49
C VAL A 95 -23.17 32.23 -2.04
N TRP A 96 -21.92 31.80 -2.16
CA TRP A 96 -20.86 32.64 -2.75
C TRP A 96 -21.15 32.99 -4.21
N THR A 97 -21.54 32.02 -5.02
CA THR A 97 -22.01 32.20 -6.41
C THR A 97 -23.16 33.20 -6.51
N SER A 98 -24.13 33.12 -5.59
CA SER A 98 -25.24 34.08 -5.55
C SER A 98 -24.78 35.51 -5.26
N LYS A 99 -23.68 35.70 -4.52
CA LYS A 99 -23.14 37.03 -4.18
C LYS A 99 -22.23 37.59 -5.27
N THR A 100 -21.43 36.75 -5.91
CA THR A 100 -20.42 37.19 -6.91
C THR A 100 -20.95 37.16 -8.34
N GLY A 101 -22.08 36.50 -8.60
CA GLY A 101 -22.57 36.23 -9.95
C GLY A 101 -21.74 35.17 -10.71
N PHE A 102 -20.79 34.52 -10.04
CA PHE A 102 -19.94 33.50 -10.64
C PHE A 102 -20.71 32.18 -10.83
N ARG A 103 -20.90 31.74 -12.07
CA ARG A 103 -21.57 30.46 -12.41
C ARG A 103 -20.56 29.43 -12.92
N LEU A 104 -20.81 28.14 -12.70
CA LEU A 104 -19.98 27.07 -13.27
C LEU A 104 -19.94 27.11 -14.80
N MET A 105 -20.99 27.59 -15.47
CA MET A 105 -20.98 27.83 -16.92
C MET A 105 -19.86 28.78 -17.35
N ASN A 106 -19.47 29.75 -16.52
CA ASN A 106 -18.35 30.66 -16.80
C ASN A 106 -17.00 29.92 -16.75
N LEU A 107 -16.95 28.75 -16.14
CA LEU A 107 -15.81 27.83 -16.19
C LEU A 107 -15.83 26.94 -17.43
N GLY A 108 -16.79 27.07 -18.36
CA GLY A 108 -16.84 26.29 -19.61
C GLY A 108 -15.49 26.19 -20.33
N PRO A 109 -14.75 27.29 -20.53
CA PRO A 109 -13.40 27.25 -21.08
C PRO A 109 -12.44 26.40 -20.23
N PHE A 110 -12.44 26.56 -18.91
CA PHE A 110 -11.60 25.76 -18.01
C PHE A 110 -11.99 24.28 -17.98
N ALA A 111 -13.29 23.97 -18.10
CA ALA A 111 -13.79 22.61 -18.22
C ALA A 111 -13.32 21.97 -19.53
N GLY A 112 -13.35 22.72 -20.64
CA GLY A 112 -12.77 22.31 -21.92
C GLY A 112 -11.26 22.04 -21.81
N LEU A 113 -10.52 22.91 -21.10
CA LEU A 113 -9.09 22.71 -20.84
C LEU A 113 -8.82 21.43 -20.03
N MET A 114 -9.57 21.23 -18.94
CA MET A 114 -9.45 20.03 -18.11
C MET A 114 -9.82 18.77 -18.88
N PHE A 115 -10.87 18.83 -19.71
CA PHE A 115 -11.27 17.75 -20.58
C PHE A 115 -10.17 17.42 -21.60
N ALA A 116 -9.58 18.42 -22.26
CA ALA A 116 -8.48 18.22 -23.19
C ALA A 116 -7.27 17.56 -22.51
N ILE A 117 -6.90 17.99 -21.30
CA ILE A 117 -5.80 17.39 -20.53
C ILE A 117 -6.12 15.95 -20.14
N LEU A 118 -7.33 15.68 -19.63
CA LEU A 118 -7.77 14.33 -19.26
C LEU A 118 -7.80 13.40 -20.47
N LEU A 119 -8.28 13.88 -21.61
CA LEU A 119 -8.29 13.13 -22.85
C LEU A 119 -6.87 12.85 -23.34
N GLY A 120 -5.96 13.83 -23.27
CA GLY A 120 -4.55 13.64 -23.54
C GLY A 120 -3.90 12.57 -22.65
N PHE A 121 -4.18 12.64 -21.35
CA PHE A 121 -3.72 11.62 -20.40
C PHE A 121 -4.31 10.24 -20.71
N TRP A 122 -5.57 10.18 -21.13
CA TRP A 122 -6.24 8.93 -21.50
C TRP A 122 -5.64 8.34 -22.77
N ILE A 123 -5.43 9.15 -23.82
CA ILE A 123 -4.75 8.74 -25.07
C ILE A 123 -3.33 8.28 -24.77
N TRP A 124 -2.58 9.03 -23.96
CA TRP A 124 -1.25 8.64 -23.53
C TRP A 124 -1.28 7.26 -22.87
N LYS A 125 -2.15 7.05 -21.88
CA LYS A 125 -2.26 5.78 -21.16
C LYS A 125 -2.73 4.63 -22.06
N PHE A 126 -3.63 4.92 -23.00
CA PHE A 126 -4.13 3.93 -23.94
C PHE A 126 -3.03 3.43 -24.88
N ILE A 127 -2.20 4.35 -25.40
CA ILE A 127 -1.11 4.01 -26.32
C ILE A 127 0.12 3.48 -25.57
N ALA A 128 0.45 4.03 -24.40
CA ALA A 128 1.64 3.64 -23.62
C ALA A 128 1.45 2.36 -22.79
N GLY A 129 0.20 2.00 -22.44
CA GLY A 129 -0.07 0.87 -21.54
C GLY A 129 0.59 1.05 -20.16
N ASP A 130 1.31 0.03 -19.70
CA ASP A 130 2.06 0.02 -18.43
C ASP A 130 3.52 0.48 -18.59
N GLU A 131 3.97 0.84 -19.80
CA GLU A 131 5.36 1.21 -20.06
C GLU A 131 5.71 2.63 -19.58
N LYS A 132 7.00 2.88 -19.32
CA LYS A 132 7.48 4.21 -18.91
C LYS A 132 7.22 5.23 -20.03
N ALA A 133 6.99 6.49 -19.66
CA ALA A 133 6.74 7.60 -20.57
C ALA A 133 7.76 7.64 -21.72
N GLY A 134 7.34 7.14 -22.89
CA GLY A 134 8.14 7.04 -24.10
C GLY A 134 7.67 8.04 -25.18
N PRO A 135 7.87 7.74 -26.47
CA PRO A 135 7.43 8.58 -27.59
C PRO A 135 5.92 8.90 -27.55
N THR A 136 5.14 7.99 -26.96
CA THR A 136 3.69 8.11 -26.74
C THR A 136 3.29 9.31 -25.89
N PHE A 137 4.16 9.76 -24.97
CA PHE A 137 3.92 10.97 -24.16
C PHE A 137 3.95 12.23 -25.03
N TRP A 138 4.95 12.35 -25.91
CA TRP A 138 5.08 13.47 -26.83
C TRP A 138 3.92 13.50 -27.84
N PHE A 139 3.51 12.34 -28.33
CA PHE A 139 2.32 12.22 -29.17
C PHE A 139 1.06 12.73 -28.46
N ALA A 140 0.86 12.39 -27.19
CA ALA A 140 -0.29 12.87 -26.43
C ALA A 140 -0.29 14.40 -26.27
N ILE A 141 0.86 15.02 -26.02
CA ILE A 141 1.00 16.49 -26.01
C ILE A 141 0.56 17.09 -27.35
N MET A 142 0.99 16.48 -28.48
CA MET A 142 0.58 16.94 -29.81
C MET A 142 -0.93 16.86 -30.02
N VAL A 143 -1.54 15.75 -29.63
CA VAL A 143 -2.99 15.57 -29.76
C VAL A 143 -3.74 16.58 -28.90
N VAL A 144 -3.33 16.80 -27.64
CA VAL A 144 -3.95 17.81 -26.77
C VAL A 144 -3.88 19.20 -27.40
N TYR A 145 -2.71 19.59 -27.91
CA TYR A 145 -2.52 20.88 -28.55
C TYR A 145 -3.47 21.06 -29.74
N ILE A 146 -3.49 20.10 -30.66
CA ILE A 146 -4.34 20.13 -31.86
C ILE A 146 -5.83 20.15 -31.47
N MET A 147 -6.22 19.33 -30.50
CA MET A 147 -7.61 19.27 -30.04
C MET A 147 -8.05 20.58 -29.37
N MET A 148 -7.17 21.25 -28.61
CA MET A 148 -7.48 22.55 -28.03
C MET A 148 -7.78 23.60 -29.09
N TYR A 149 -6.99 23.66 -30.16
CA TYR A 149 -7.22 24.61 -31.25
C TYR A 149 -8.47 24.27 -32.09
N MET A 150 -8.76 22.98 -32.28
CA MET A 150 -9.86 22.54 -33.16
C MET A 150 -11.22 22.52 -32.47
N PHE A 151 -11.29 22.02 -31.23
CA PHE A 151 -12.57 21.83 -30.54
C PHE A 151 -12.91 22.95 -29.56
N PHE A 152 -11.93 23.77 -29.16
CA PHE A 152 -12.12 24.81 -28.15
C PHE A 152 -11.59 26.19 -28.60
N PRO A 153 -12.01 26.72 -29.76
CA PRO A 153 -11.53 28.01 -30.27
C PRO A 153 -11.83 29.17 -29.31
N GLU A 154 -12.97 29.15 -28.61
CA GLU A 154 -13.34 30.15 -27.62
C GLU A 154 -12.38 30.16 -26.42
N LEU A 155 -11.96 28.99 -25.94
CA LEU A 155 -10.96 28.88 -24.89
C LEU A 155 -9.63 29.49 -25.34
N MET A 156 -9.21 29.23 -26.58
CA MET A 156 -7.99 29.79 -27.15
C MET A 156 -8.06 31.33 -27.24
N ALA A 157 -9.22 31.88 -27.62
CA ALA A 157 -9.46 33.32 -27.61
C ALA A 157 -9.36 33.90 -26.18
N ILE A 158 -9.99 33.26 -25.19
CA ILE A 158 -9.94 33.70 -23.78
C ILE A 158 -8.52 33.62 -23.20
N LEU A 159 -7.79 32.53 -23.49
CA LEU A 159 -6.41 32.38 -23.05
C LEU A 159 -5.49 33.42 -23.70
N SER A 160 -5.68 33.71 -24.99
CA SER A 160 -4.86 34.70 -25.69
C SER A 160 -5.16 36.15 -25.29
N ALA A 161 -6.38 36.45 -24.82
CA ALA A 161 -6.72 37.76 -24.27
C ALA A 161 -6.05 38.04 -22.91
N ASN A 162 -5.82 37.00 -22.10
CA ASN A 162 -5.28 37.14 -20.75
C ASN A 162 -3.75 36.99 -20.70
N LYS A 163 -3.05 37.82 -19.90
CA LYS A 163 -1.58 37.75 -19.77
C LYS A 163 -1.08 36.35 -19.34
N TRP A 164 -1.71 35.75 -18.34
CA TRP A 164 -1.37 34.42 -17.86
C TRP A 164 -1.70 33.34 -18.89
N GLY A 165 -2.81 33.50 -19.62
CA GLY A 165 -3.24 32.56 -20.65
C GLY A 165 -2.28 32.57 -21.84
N ARG A 166 -1.78 33.74 -22.27
CA ARG A 166 -0.72 33.85 -23.28
C ARG A 166 0.55 33.12 -22.87
N MET A 167 0.95 33.21 -21.60
CA MET A 167 2.12 32.48 -21.10
C MET A 167 1.90 30.97 -21.16
N LEU A 168 0.70 30.50 -20.78
CA LEU A 168 0.32 29.09 -20.88
C LEU A 168 0.30 28.60 -22.33
N LEU A 169 -0.27 29.39 -23.25
CA LEU A 169 -0.30 29.08 -24.68
C LEU A 169 1.09 29.05 -25.30
N ALA A 170 1.96 29.98 -24.90
CA ALA A 170 3.36 30.00 -25.33
C ALA A 170 4.09 28.74 -24.86
N LEU A 171 3.93 28.36 -23.58
CA LEU A 171 4.51 27.12 -23.05
C LEU A 171 3.99 25.88 -23.78
N LEU A 172 2.69 25.79 -24.01
CA LEU A 172 2.08 24.67 -24.72
C LEU A 172 2.57 24.59 -26.18
N SER A 173 2.74 25.73 -26.84
CA SER A 173 3.28 25.80 -28.21
C SER A 173 4.75 25.39 -28.26
N ILE A 174 5.57 25.79 -27.27
CA ILE A 174 6.95 25.32 -27.14
C ILE A 174 7.00 23.80 -26.93
N LEU A 175 6.15 23.27 -26.04
CA LEU A 175 6.07 21.83 -25.81
C LEU A 175 5.62 21.07 -27.06
N PHE A 176 4.68 21.63 -27.83
CA PHE A 176 4.26 21.08 -29.12
C PHE A 176 5.42 21.01 -30.11
N VAL A 177 6.19 22.09 -30.26
CA VAL A 177 7.36 22.14 -31.16
C VAL A 177 8.44 21.14 -30.74
N ILE A 178 8.68 20.97 -29.43
CA ILE A 178 9.63 19.97 -28.89
C ILE A 178 9.10 18.54 -29.06
N ALA A 179 7.78 18.35 -28.96
CA ALA A 179 7.15 17.03 -29.07
C ALA A 179 7.35 16.41 -30.47
N ILE A 180 7.33 17.21 -31.54
CA ILE A 180 7.50 16.73 -32.92
C ILE A 180 8.82 15.97 -33.12
N PRO A 181 10.02 16.56 -32.91
CA PRO A 181 11.28 15.85 -33.13
C PRO A 181 11.48 14.70 -32.15
N LEU A 182 11.01 14.80 -30.91
CA LEU A 182 11.15 13.72 -29.93
C LEU A 182 10.23 12.54 -30.23
N PHE A 183 9.02 12.79 -30.72
CA PHE A 183 8.13 11.75 -31.22
C PHE A 183 8.73 11.05 -32.45
N LEU A 184 9.21 11.81 -33.43
CA LEU A 184 9.85 11.27 -34.64
C LEU A 184 11.10 10.45 -34.28
N ALA A 185 12.02 11.01 -33.48
CA ALA A 185 13.21 10.29 -33.02
C ALA A 185 12.84 9.03 -32.23
N GLY A 186 11.74 9.07 -31.47
CA GLY A 186 11.18 7.93 -30.76
C GLY A 186 10.65 6.83 -31.68
N MET A 187 9.92 7.19 -32.74
CA MET A 187 9.43 6.22 -33.73
C MET A 187 10.58 5.59 -34.52
N PHE A 188 11.57 6.38 -34.95
CA PHE A 188 12.70 5.86 -35.72
C PHE A 188 13.72 5.07 -34.90
N ARG A 189 13.77 5.27 -33.57
CA ARG A 189 14.57 4.43 -32.66
C ARG A 189 13.94 3.07 -32.35
N GLY A 190 12.70 2.82 -32.76
CA GLY A 190 11.93 1.62 -32.41
C GLY A 190 12.01 0.46 -33.40
N GLY A 191 12.85 0.53 -34.44
CA GLY A 191 12.91 -0.48 -35.51
C GLY A 191 13.87 -1.66 -35.29
N GLU A 192 14.79 -1.60 -34.33
CA GLU A 192 15.71 -2.71 -34.05
C GLU A 192 15.46 -3.30 -32.65
N PRO A 193 14.87 -4.51 -32.55
CA PRO A 193 14.78 -5.24 -31.30
C PRO A 193 16.16 -5.85 -31.00
N GLY A 194 17.10 -5.04 -30.50
CA GLY A 194 18.38 -5.57 -30.05
C GLY A 194 19.43 -4.50 -29.79
N GLU A 195 19.92 -4.46 -28.55
CA GLU A 195 21.15 -3.81 -28.13
C GLU A 195 21.21 -2.29 -28.36
N ALA A 196 20.77 -1.55 -27.34
CA ALA A 196 21.21 -0.18 -27.11
C ALA A 196 22.75 -0.16 -26.91
N LYS A 197 23.50 -0.12 -28.00
CA LYS A 197 24.88 0.37 -28.02
C LYS A 197 24.82 1.88 -28.04
N GLY A 198 25.28 2.48 -26.95
CA GLY A 198 25.54 3.91 -26.89
C GLY A 198 26.40 4.35 -28.07
N TRP A 199 26.21 5.61 -28.47
CA TRP A 199 26.83 6.28 -29.62
C TRP A 199 28.39 6.31 -29.58
N GLY A 200 29.04 5.71 -28.57
CA GLY A 200 30.50 5.64 -28.43
C GLY A 200 31.20 4.43 -29.06
N GLY A 201 30.50 3.53 -29.77
CA GLY A 201 31.06 2.23 -30.19
C GLY A 201 31.53 2.08 -31.64
N VAL A 202 31.45 3.11 -32.49
CA VAL A 202 31.63 2.98 -33.96
C VAL A 202 33.08 2.71 -34.41
N LEU A 203 34.07 2.73 -33.52
CA LEU A 203 35.48 2.45 -33.88
C LEU A 203 36.07 1.15 -33.31
N GLY A 204 35.27 0.32 -32.65
CA GLY A 204 35.73 -0.98 -32.14
C GLY A 204 35.33 -2.13 -33.05
N GLY A 205 36.24 -2.57 -33.92
CA GLY A 205 36.10 -3.74 -34.81
C GLY A 205 36.05 -5.09 -34.07
N GLY A 206 35.14 -5.23 -33.11
CA GLY A 206 34.86 -6.49 -32.43
C GLY A 206 33.96 -7.37 -33.29
N ARG A 207 34.51 -8.48 -33.79
CA ARG A 207 33.79 -9.53 -34.51
C ARG A 207 32.55 -9.94 -33.69
N ALA A 208 31.37 -9.88 -34.31
CA ALA A 208 30.14 -10.26 -33.64
C ALA A 208 30.22 -11.74 -33.20
N PRO A 209 29.85 -12.05 -31.94
CA PRO A 209 29.92 -13.42 -31.44
C PRO A 209 28.97 -14.32 -32.23
N THR A 210 29.49 -15.49 -32.61
CA THR A 210 28.78 -16.52 -33.37
C THR A 210 27.59 -17.07 -32.59
N ALA A 211 26.61 -17.65 -33.30
CA ALA A 211 25.44 -18.25 -32.65
C ALA A 211 25.81 -19.36 -31.64
N ALA A 212 26.95 -20.03 -31.84
CA ALA A 212 27.50 -21.01 -30.92
C ALA A 212 28.02 -20.36 -29.63
N GLU A 213 28.78 -19.26 -29.74
CA GLU A 213 29.26 -18.48 -28.59
C GLU A 213 28.10 -17.88 -27.78
N ARG A 214 27.05 -17.40 -28.46
CA ARG A 214 25.81 -16.93 -27.80
C ARG A 214 25.08 -18.04 -27.04
N LYS A 215 25.09 -19.27 -27.56
CA LYS A 215 24.49 -20.43 -26.88
C LYS A 215 25.34 -20.89 -25.69
N GLN A 216 26.66 -20.88 -25.82
CA GLN A 216 27.58 -21.20 -24.73
C GLN A 216 27.52 -20.15 -23.62
N ALA A 217 27.51 -18.86 -23.96
CA ALA A 217 27.34 -17.78 -22.98
C ALA A 217 26.01 -17.89 -22.23
N LYS A 218 24.89 -18.17 -22.93
CA LYS A 218 23.59 -18.41 -22.27
C LYS A 218 23.55 -19.68 -21.43
N LYS A 219 24.36 -20.69 -21.74
CA LYS A 219 24.42 -21.93 -20.96
C LYS A 219 25.29 -21.73 -19.72
N ALA A 220 26.43 -21.06 -19.85
CA ALA A 220 27.28 -20.66 -18.74
C ALA A 220 26.53 -19.72 -17.77
N GLU A 221 25.81 -18.72 -18.29
CA GLU A 221 24.98 -17.81 -17.48
C GLU A 221 23.89 -18.57 -16.71
N LYS A 222 23.28 -19.59 -17.32
CA LYS A 222 22.28 -20.44 -16.63
C LYS A 222 22.90 -21.39 -15.59
N GLU A 223 24.10 -21.93 -15.85
CA GLU A 223 24.80 -22.78 -14.89
C GLU A 223 25.32 -21.96 -13.70
N GLU A 224 25.80 -20.73 -13.94
CA GLU A 224 26.21 -19.78 -12.90
C GLU A 224 25.01 -19.27 -12.09
N GLU A 225 23.88 -18.91 -12.75
CA GLU A 225 22.63 -18.58 -12.06
C GLU A 225 22.13 -19.75 -11.20
N GLY A 226 22.20 -20.99 -11.68
CA GLY A 226 21.74 -22.17 -10.94
C GLY A 226 22.60 -22.52 -9.72
N LEU A 227 23.92 -22.30 -9.80
CA LEU A 227 24.84 -22.50 -8.67
C LEU A 227 24.63 -21.44 -7.58
N GLU A 228 24.49 -20.16 -7.97
CA GLU A 228 24.19 -19.08 -7.01
C GLU A 228 22.81 -19.24 -6.37
N GLU A 229 21.78 -19.63 -7.13
CA GLU A 229 20.44 -19.89 -6.58
C GLU A 229 20.45 -21.06 -5.58
N GLY A 230 21.28 -22.09 -5.81
CA GLY A 230 21.44 -23.23 -4.91
C GLY A 230 22.12 -22.85 -3.58
N GLU A 231 23.17 -22.04 -3.63
CA GLU A 231 23.90 -21.58 -2.44
C GLU A 231 23.05 -20.60 -1.61
N GLU A 232 22.34 -19.67 -2.26
CA GLU A 232 21.43 -18.73 -1.57
C GLU A 232 20.20 -19.44 -0.96
N ALA A 233 19.70 -20.50 -1.60
CA ALA A 233 18.62 -21.32 -1.04
C ALA A 233 19.07 -22.14 0.17
N ALA A 234 20.29 -22.66 0.16
CA ALA A 234 20.88 -23.38 1.30
C ALA A 234 21.06 -22.45 2.51
N ASP A 235 21.56 -21.24 2.29
CA ASP A 235 21.70 -20.20 3.33
C ASP A 235 20.36 -19.80 3.97
N ILE A 236 19.29 -19.72 3.16
CA ILE A 236 17.93 -19.44 3.67
C ILE A 236 17.38 -20.62 4.45
N ALA A 237 17.66 -21.85 4.01
CA ALA A 237 17.22 -23.08 4.67
C ALA A 237 17.89 -23.24 6.04
N GLU A 238 19.19 -22.93 6.14
CA GLU A 238 19.94 -22.96 7.40
C GLU A 238 19.44 -21.89 8.39
N ALA A 239 19.08 -20.71 7.90
CA ALA A 239 18.55 -19.62 8.73
C ALA A 239 17.04 -19.73 9.02
N LYS A 240 16.39 -20.83 8.59
CA LYS A 240 14.95 -21.03 8.81
C LYS A 240 14.68 -21.34 10.28
N LEU A 241 14.06 -20.38 10.96
CA LEU A 241 13.50 -20.58 12.30
C LEU A 241 12.72 -21.88 12.37
N THR A 242 13.11 -22.71 13.34
CA THR A 242 12.52 -24.02 13.54
C THR A 242 11.14 -23.86 14.19
N LYS A 243 10.21 -24.78 13.88
CA LYS A 243 8.90 -24.81 14.56
C LYS A 243 9.05 -24.96 16.07
N ASP A 244 10.16 -25.54 16.51
CA ASP A 244 10.46 -25.79 17.92
C ASP A 244 10.83 -24.51 18.68
N GLU A 245 11.48 -23.54 18.04
CA GLU A 245 11.76 -22.23 18.64
C GLU A 245 10.47 -21.43 18.93
N ILE A 246 9.43 -21.56 18.09
CA ILE A 246 8.10 -20.98 18.37
C ILE A 246 7.40 -21.71 19.52
N ARG A 247 7.55 -23.04 19.58
CA ARG A 247 6.96 -23.85 20.66
C ARG A 247 7.51 -23.40 22.00
N LEU A 248 8.82 -23.17 22.10
CA LEU A 248 9.46 -22.65 23.31
C LEU A 248 8.78 -21.36 23.81
N MET A 249 8.52 -20.40 22.92
CA MET A 249 7.84 -19.16 23.30
C MET A 249 6.39 -19.35 23.76
N ARG A 250 5.65 -20.22 23.08
CA ARG A 250 4.28 -20.55 23.47
C ARG A 250 4.25 -21.24 24.83
N ASP A 251 5.20 -22.13 25.06
CA ASP A 251 5.29 -22.92 26.28
C ASP A 251 5.66 -22.03 27.47
N LEU A 252 6.61 -21.10 27.32
CA LEU A 252 6.92 -20.11 28.36
C LEU A 252 5.69 -19.26 28.71
N TYR A 253 4.96 -18.76 27.70
CA TYR A 253 3.72 -18.00 27.93
C TYR A 253 2.68 -18.83 28.71
N ASN A 254 2.51 -20.10 28.35
CA ASN A 254 1.58 -20.99 29.03
C ASN A 254 2.00 -21.31 30.46
N LYS A 255 3.31 -21.50 30.71
CA LYS A 255 3.87 -21.72 32.05
C LYS A 255 3.61 -20.52 32.96
N ILE A 256 3.92 -19.30 32.50
CA ILE A 256 3.70 -18.08 33.28
C ILE A 256 2.21 -17.87 33.56
N ARG A 257 1.34 -18.10 32.58
CA ARG A 257 -0.12 -18.03 32.77
C ARG A 257 -0.66 -19.10 33.73
N ALA A 258 -0.09 -20.31 33.72
CA ALA A 258 -0.45 -21.35 34.68
C ALA A 258 -0.02 -20.96 36.09
N TYR A 259 1.16 -20.35 36.22
CA TYR A 259 1.69 -19.88 37.50
C TYR A 259 0.89 -18.72 38.10
N GLU A 260 0.56 -17.70 37.29
CA GLU A 260 -0.32 -16.60 37.69
C GLU A 260 -1.67 -17.10 38.22
N ARG A 261 -2.27 -18.10 37.55
CA ARG A 261 -3.53 -18.72 38.00
C ARG A 261 -3.36 -19.41 39.36
N LYS A 262 -2.27 -20.15 39.58
CA LYS A 262 -1.99 -20.79 40.87
C LYS A 262 -1.86 -19.77 42.00
N LEU A 263 -1.15 -18.66 41.76
CA LEU A 263 -0.98 -17.58 42.74
C LEU A 263 -2.29 -16.87 43.04
N ARG A 264 -3.12 -16.59 42.02
CA ARG A 264 -4.44 -15.98 42.22
C ARG A 264 -5.39 -16.87 43.03
N THR A 265 -5.41 -18.18 42.78
CA THR A 265 -6.23 -19.10 43.58
C THR A 265 -5.71 -19.18 45.03
N LYS A 266 -4.39 -19.21 45.23
CA LYS A 266 -3.79 -19.18 46.57
C LYS A 266 -4.03 -17.87 47.32
N SER A 267 -3.98 -16.71 46.64
CA SER A 267 -4.16 -15.40 47.29
C SER A 267 -5.61 -15.16 47.73
N ILE A 268 -6.58 -15.70 47.00
CA ILE A 268 -8.00 -15.66 47.40
C ILE A 268 -8.25 -16.56 48.62
N ALA A 269 -7.50 -17.66 48.77
CA ALA A 269 -7.70 -18.64 49.84
C ALA A 269 -6.91 -18.36 51.14
N ARG A 270 -5.98 -17.39 51.16
CA ARG A 270 -5.05 -17.20 52.28
C ARG A 270 -5.37 -16.02 53.19
N THR A 271 -5.48 -16.32 54.48
CA THR A 271 -5.32 -15.39 55.60
C THR A 271 -3.95 -15.51 56.28
N VAL A 272 -3.07 -16.43 55.84
CA VAL A 272 -1.83 -16.80 56.53
C VAL A 272 -0.59 -16.45 55.70
N VAL A 273 0.45 -15.98 56.40
CA VAL A 273 1.78 -15.64 55.88
C VAL A 273 2.44 -16.86 55.20
N PRO A 274 3.01 -16.72 53.98
CA PRO A 274 3.71 -17.82 53.30
C PRO A 274 4.90 -18.34 54.13
N SER A 275 5.15 -19.65 54.08
CA SER A 275 6.31 -20.25 54.76
C SER A 275 7.60 -20.09 53.94
N ALA A 276 8.77 -20.19 54.60
CA ALA A 276 10.07 -20.09 53.94
C ALA A 276 10.24 -21.10 52.79
N ALA A 277 9.71 -22.33 52.94
CA ALA A 277 9.72 -23.34 51.90
C ALA A 277 8.90 -22.92 50.67
N GLU A 278 7.81 -22.17 50.86
CA GLU A 278 7.00 -21.66 49.74
C GLU A 278 7.65 -20.50 49.01
N ILE A 279 8.38 -19.64 49.73
CA ILE A 279 9.20 -18.58 49.14
C ILE A 279 10.31 -19.22 48.29
N GLN A 280 11.02 -20.21 48.84
CA GLN A 280 12.06 -20.93 48.10
C GLN A 280 11.51 -21.63 46.85
N ALA A 281 10.31 -22.23 46.93
CA ALA A 281 9.66 -22.82 45.77
C ALA A 281 9.26 -21.76 44.71
N HIS A 282 8.91 -20.55 45.15
CA HIS A 282 8.62 -19.43 44.27
C HIS A 282 9.89 -18.98 43.51
N ASP A 283 10.99 -18.82 44.22
CA ASP A 283 12.28 -18.39 43.67
C ASP A 283 12.82 -19.40 42.63
N ILE A 284 12.67 -20.70 42.88
CA ILE A 284 13.05 -21.76 41.92
C ILE A 284 12.25 -21.62 40.61
N ILE A 285 10.95 -21.31 40.70
CA ILE A 285 10.11 -21.13 39.52
C ILE A 285 10.51 -19.86 38.76
N ILE A 286 10.77 -18.76 39.46
CA ILE A 286 11.27 -17.53 38.83
C ILE A 286 12.60 -17.78 38.11
N ALA A 287 13.54 -18.47 38.77
CA ALA A 287 14.83 -18.81 38.17
C ALA A 287 14.66 -19.61 36.87
N SER A 288 13.73 -20.57 36.84
CA SER A 288 13.44 -21.33 35.61
C SER A 288 12.87 -20.45 34.48
N PHE A 289 12.09 -19.41 34.81
CA PHE A 289 11.62 -18.45 33.80
C PHE A 289 12.77 -17.60 33.26
N ASN A 290 13.71 -17.19 34.11
CA ASN A 290 14.88 -16.43 33.67
C ASN A 290 15.74 -17.21 32.68
N GLU A 291 15.96 -18.50 32.91
CA GLU A 291 16.69 -19.39 31.99
C GLU A 291 15.97 -19.54 30.63
N GLU A 292 14.64 -19.71 30.63
CA GLU A 292 13.85 -19.76 29.40
C GLU A 292 13.82 -18.41 28.65
N LEU A 293 13.88 -17.29 29.39
CA LEU A 293 13.99 -15.95 28.82
C LEU A 293 15.38 -15.73 28.17
N ASP A 294 16.46 -16.27 28.74
CA ASP A 294 17.79 -16.24 28.10
C ASP A 294 17.80 -16.96 26.75
N ALA A 295 17.11 -18.12 26.66
CA ALA A 295 16.95 -18.81 25.39
C ALA A 295 16.20 -17.96 24.35
N MET A 296 15.30 -17.05 24.77
CA MET A 296 14.62 -16.12 23.87
C MET A 296 15.54 -15.01 23.34
N ILE A 297 16.54 -14.59 24.12
CA ILE A 297 17.54 -13.61 23.66
C ILE A 297 18.37 -14.23 22.52
N VAL A 298 18.80 -15.48 22.68
CA VAL A 298 19.50 -16.22 21.62
C VAL A 298 18.62 -16.34 20.36
N LEU A 299 17.32 -16.58 20.55
CA LEU A 299 16.36 -16.63 19.45
C LEU A 299 16.23 -15.29 18.73
N ASP A 300 16.25 -14.17 19.46
CA ASP A 300 16.21 -12.84 18.86
C ASP A 300 17.38 -12.61 17.90
N GLU A 301 18.60 -12.94 18.32
CA GLU A 301 19.80 -12.85 17.47
C GLU A 301 19.70 -13.69 16.20
N LYS A 302 19.12 -14.90 16.28
CA LYS A 302 18.86 -15.72 15.09
C LYS A 302 17.85 -15.06 14.14
N ILE A 303 16.78 -14.48 14.66
CA ILE A 303 15.80 -13.74 13.85
C ILE A 303 16.49 -12.53 13.19
N LYS A 304 17.33 -11.81 13.94
CA LYS A 304 18.16 -10.66 13.52
C LYS A 304 18.99 -11.03 12.29
N ALA A 305 19.72 -12.15 12.38
CA ALA A 305 20.54 -12.69 11.30
C ALA A 305 19.70 -13.10 10.07
N TYR A 306 18.58 -13.79 10.28
CA TYR A 306 17.68 -14.22 9.19
C TYR A 306 17.13 -13.04 8.40
N VAL A 307 16.58 -12.03 9.07
CA VAL A 307 15.99 -10.84 8.44
C VAL A 307 17.01 -10.13 7.57
N LYS A 308 18.25 -9.97 8.07
CA LYS A 308 19.35 -9.34 7.35
C LYS A 308 19.74 -10.13 6.10
N LYS A 309 19.90 -11.46 6.21
CA LYS A 309 20.21 -12.34 5.08
C LYS A 309 19.10 -12.32 4.02
N ALA A 310 17.84 -12.51 4.42
CA ALA A 310 16.69 -12.53 3.52
C ALA A 310 16.55 -11.24 2.72
N ARG A 311 16.72 -10.07 3.35
CA ARG A 311 16.70 -8.78 2.67
C ARG A 311 17.83 -8.63 1.64
N GLY A 312 19.03 -9.11 2.00
CA GLY A 312 20.18 -9.13 1.09
C GLY A 312 19.90 -9.91 -0.18
N ILE A 313 19.39 -11.13 -0.04
CA ILE A 313 19.05 -12.03 -1.15
C ILE A 313 17.95 -11.42 -2.03
N ILE A 314 16.85 -10.95 -1.45
CA ILE A 314 15.74 -10.36 -2.20
C ILE A 314 16.19 -9.10 -2.96
N SER A 315 17.05 -8.27 -2.37
CA SER A 315 17.63 -7.11 -3.04
C SER A 315 18.49 -7.50 -4.24
N LYS A 316 19.33 -8.55 -4.12
CA LYS A 316 20.12 -9.08 -5.24
C LYS A 316 19.21 -9.60 -6.36
N LEU A 317 18.22 -10.43 -6.02
CA LEU A 317 17.25 -10.98 -6.97
C LEU A 317 16.44 -9.89 -7.66
N TYR A 318 16.07 -8.83 -6.93
CA TYR A 318 15.39 -7.67 -7.51
C TYR A 318 16.26 -6.92 -8.53
N LYS A 319 17.56 -6.77 -8.25
CA LYS A 319 18.52 -6.15 -9.20
C LYS A 319 18.73 -7.02 -10.44
N LYS A 320 18.79 -8.35 -10.29
CA LYS A 320 18.95 -9.31 -11.39
C LYS A 320 17.65 -9.50 -12.21
N ALA A 321 16.48 -9.11 -11.70
CA ALA A 321 15.22 -9.26 -12.42
C ALA A 321 15.14 -8.37 -13.68
N THR A 322 15.36 -8.97 -14.85
CA THR A 322 15.30 -8.30 -16.16
C THR A 322 13.88 -8.14 -16.69
N THR A 323 12.98 -9.09 -16.43
CA THR A 323 11.61 -9.06 -16.98
C THR A 323 10.62 -8.31 -16.07
N ILE A 324 9.64 -7.63 -16.67
CA ILE A 324 8.60 -6.87 -15.95
C ILE A 324 7.82 -7.78 -14.98
N ARG A 325 7.50 -9.01 -15.41
CA ARG A 325 6.79 -10.00 -14.58
C ARG A 325 7.62 -10.39 -13.35
N LYS A 326 8.92 -10.71 -13.52
CA LYS A 326 9.83 -10.99 -12.40
C LYS A 326 9.95 -9.76 -11.48
N ARG A 327 10.10 -8.55 -12.02
CA ARG A 327 10.15 -7.31 -11.21
C ARG A 327 8.91 -7.08 -10.38
N LYS A 328 7.71 -7.37 -10.91
CA LYS A 328 6.45 -7.20 -10.16
C LYS A 328 6.34 -8.18 -8.99
N VAL A 329 6.78 -9.43 -9.18
CA VAL A 329 6.87 -10.43 -8.10
C VAL A 329 7.92 -9.99 -7.08
N MET A 330 9.12 -9.66 -7.53
CA MET A 330 10.22 -9.23 -6.65
C MET A 330 9.91 -7.93 -5.90
N LYS A 331 9.13 -7.01 -6.48
CA LYS A 331 8.66 -5.81 -5.78
C LYS A 331 7.74 -6.16 -4.61
N LYS A 332 6.90 -7.20 -4.74
CA LYS A 332 6.09 -7.70 -3.61
C LYS A 332 6.97 -8.36 -2.56
N SER A 333 7.95 -9.17 -2.98
CA SER A 333 8.91 -9.79 -2.06
C SER A 333 9.73 -8.74 -1.31
N MET A 334 10.17 -7.67 -1.98
CA MET A 334 10.89 -6.56 -1.36
C MET A 334 10.00 -5.80 -0.36
N ALA A 335 8.73 -5.56 -0.69
CA ALA A 335 7.80 -4.95 0.26
C ALA A 335 7.59 -5.82 1.51
N ILE A 336 7.58 -7.15 1.36
CA ILE A 336 7.52 -8.09 2.49
C ILE A 336 8.83 -8.05 3.29
N ALA A 337 9.99 -8.02 2.63
CA ALA A 337 11.29 -7.93 3.27
C ALA A 337 11.47 -6.62 4.04
N ASP A 338 11.03 -5.50 3.48
CA ASP A 338 11.05 -4.21 4.14
C ASP A 338 10.04 -4.15 5.30
N ALA A 339 8.87 -4.78 5.18
CA ALA A 339 7.94 -4.93 6.30
C ALA A 339 8.53 -5.81 7.41
N LEU A 340 9.19 -6.92 7.05
CA LEU A 340 9.92 -7.79 7.98
C LEU A 340 11.03 -7.01 8.69
N HIS A 341 11.81 -6.23 7.95
CA HIS A 341 12.88 -5.38 8.50
C HIS A 341 12.34 -4.25 9.38
N SER A 342 11.22 -3.62 9.01
CA SER A 342 10.58 -2.57 9.80
C SER A 342 9.99 -3.11 11.09
N GLU A 343 9.27 -4.23 11.04
CA GLU A 343 8.80 -4.93 12.24
C GLU A 343 9.99 -5.30 13.12
N TYR A 344 11.08 -5.78 12.51
CA TYR A 344 12.30 -6.12 13.22
C TYR A 344 13.07 -4.91 13.79
N ALA A 345 13.06 -3.74 13.14
CA ALA A 345 13.62 -2.52 13.73
C ALA A 345 12.89 -2.15 15.03
N THR A 346 11.62 -2.56 15.17
CA THR A 346 10.89 -2.48 16.44
C THR A 346 11.12 -3.67 17.37
N VAL A 347 12.00 -4.62 17.04
CA VAL A 347 12.35 -5.83 17.80
C VAL A 347 13.63 -5.68 18.64
N ASN A 348 14.41 -4.60 18.50
CA ASN A 348 15.27 -4.14 19.62
C ASN A 348 14.46 -3.90 20.92
N LEU A 349 13.13 -3.94 20.83
CA LEU A 349 12.20 -3.97 21.94
C LEU A 349 12.06 -5.36 22.59
N ILE A 350 12.35 -6.50 21.94
CA ILE A 350 12.18 -7.85 22.53
C ILE A 350 13.21 -8.08 23.63
N GLU A 351 14.49 -7.83 23.37
CA GLU A 351 15.56 -7.90 24.38
C GLU A 351 15.22 -6.99 25.56
N LYS A 352 14.91 -5.72 25.29
CA LYS A 352 14.45 -4.77 26.31
C LYS A 352 13.21 -5.24 27.07
N MET A 353 12.23 -5.84 26.38
CA MET A 353 11.02 -6.38 26.99
C MET A 353 11.31 -7.60 27.85
N ILE A 354 12.29 -8.43 27.47
CA ILE A 354 12.77 -9.55 28.26
C ILE A 354 13.48 -9.03 29.50
N ASP A 355 14.35 -8.03 29.36
CA ASP A 355 15.04 -7.39 30.48
C ASP A 355 14.03 -6.73 31.44
N ASP A 356 13.01 -6.04 30.92
CA ASP A 356 11.92 -5.47 31.73
C ASP A 356 11.15 -6.57 32.49
N VAL A 357 10.95 -7.74 31.89
CA VAL A 357 10.31 -8.89 32.53
C VAL A 357 11.22 -9.48 33.60
N LYS A 358 12.51 -9.66 33.32
CA LYS A 358 13.50 -10.14 34.29
C LYS A 358 13.60 -9.21 35.47
N ALA A 359 13.79 -7.91 35.24
CA ALA A 359 13.83 -6.90 36.30
C ALA A 359 12.57 -6.93 37.19
N LYS A 360 11.38 -7.13 36.58
CA LYS A 360 10.12 -7.29 37.33
C LYS A 360 10.07 -8.59 38.12
N LEU A 361 10.50 -9.71 37.54
CA LEU A 361 10.55 -11.00 38.23
C LEU A 361 11.58 -10.99 39.36
N ASP A 362 12.77 -10.43 39.12
CA ASP A 362 13.83 -10.33 40.11
C ASP A 362 13.44 -9.40 41.26
N SER A 363 12.64 -8.36 40.99
CA SER A 363 12.06 -7.52 42.05
C SER A 363 11.07 -8.27 42.95
N THR A 364 10.62 -9.45 42.54
CA THR A 364 9.78 -10.34 43.36
C THR A 364 10.57 -11.40 44.11
N ILE A 365 11.86 -11.59 43.80
CA ILE A 365 12.74 -12.52 44.53
C ILE A 365 12.97 -11.99 45.95
N GLY A 366 12.80 -12.85 46.95
CA GLY A 366 13.03 -12.49 48.35
C GLY A 366 11.96 -11.57 48.98
N LEU A 367 10.84 -11.31 48.31
CA LEU A 367 9.64 -10.84 48.99
C LEU A 367 9.07 -12.01 49.83
N PRO A 368 8.71 -11.79 51.10
CA PRO A 368 8.30 -10.51 51.69
C PRO A 368 9.28 -10.00 52.77
N ASN A 369 9.65 -8.71 52.79
CA ASN A 369 10.28 -8.17 54.00
C ASN A 369 9.20 -7.93 55.07
N LEU A 370 8.71 -9.02 55.67
CA LEU A 370 7.60 -9.07 56.64
C LEU A 370 8.03 -8.75 58.07
N ASN A 371 9.32 -8.52 58.33
CA ASN A 371 9.77 -8.08 59.66
C ASN A 371 9.19 -6.70 60.05
N THR A 372 8.53 -5.98 59.14
CA THR A 372 7.87 -4.69 59.40
C THR A 372 6.35 -4.71 59.29
N PHE A 373 5.70 -5.82 58.90
CA PHE A 373 4.25 -5.87 58.70
C PHE A 373 3.57 -6.89 59.63
N ALA A 374 3.30 -6.47 60.87
CA ALA A 374 2.51 -7.21 61.85
C ALA A 374 0.97 -7.12 61.61
N GLY A 375 0.53 -6.93 60.35
CA GLY A 375 -0.87 -6.77 59.99
C GLY A 375 -1.35 -7.89 59.07
N SER A 376 -2.37 -8.63 59.49
CA SER A 376 -3.06 -9.71 58.76
C SER A 376 -3.88 -9.19 57.56
N GLY A 377 -3.20 -8.56 56.60
CA GLY A 377 -3.78 -8.12 55.33
C GLY A 377 -3.53 -9.14 54.20
N PRO A 378 -4.41 -9.18 53.18
CA PRO A 378 -4.18 -9.99 51.99
C PRO A 378 -2.85 -9.58 51.31
N MET A 379 -2.19 -10.57 50.72
CA MET A 379 -0.90 -10.48 50.01
C MET A 379 -0.79 -9.19 49.17
N PRO A 380 0.39 -8.51 49.13
CA PRO A 380 0.51 -7.21 48.49
C PRO A 380 0.12 -7.27 47.00
N PRO A 381 -0.66 -6.30 46.48
CA PRO A 381 -1.04 -6.23 45.06
C PRO A 381 0.14 -6.24 44.07
N GLN A 382 1.38 -6.02 44.54
CA GLN A 382 2.56 -5.78 43.73
C GLN A 382 3.05 -7.01 42.96
N GLU A 383 3.18 -8.19 43.58
CA GLU A 383 3.63 -9.42 42.90
C GLU A 383 2.67 -9.85 41.79
N LEU A 384 1.36 -9.81 42.09
CA LEU A 384 0.32 -10.15 41.13
C LEU A 384 0.31 -9.16 39.96
N ASN A 385 0.56 -7.88 40.22
CA ASN A 385 0.67 -6.86 39.18
C ASN A 385 1.95 -7.04 38.33
N ALA A 386 3.08 -7.37 38.94
CA ALA A 386 4.32 -7.68 38.24
C ALA A 386 4.15 -8.88 37.29
N LEU A 387 3.52 -9.96 37.76
CA LEU A 387 3.24 -11.14 36.92
C LEU A 387 2.25 -10.86 35.79
N LYS A 388 1.19 -10.09 36.05
CA LYS A 388 0.24 -9.67 35.00
C LYS A 388 0.92 -8.82 33.93
N ASP A 389 1.78 -7.91 34.35
CA ASP A 389 2.57 -7.08 33.44
C ASP A 389 3.53 -7.93 32.61
N SER A 390 4.27 -8.84 33.25
CA SER A 390 5.17 -9.77 32.58
C SER A 390 4.42 -10.63 31.57
N GLN A 391 3.23 -11.15 31.92
CA GLN A 391 2.37 -11.88 30.99
C GLN A 391 1.96 -11.03 29.78
N LYS A 392 1.58 -9.76 30.01
CA LYS A 392 1.16 -8.84 28.95
C LYS A 392 2.34 -8.55 28.00
N ILE A 393 3.54 -8.40 28.54
CA ILE A 393 4.77 -8.20 27.77
C ILE A 393 5.08 -9.44 26.93
N ILE A 394 5.10 -10.64 27.54
CA ILE A 394 5.39 -11.90 26.84
C ILE A 394 4.34 -12.20 25.76
N LYS A 395 3.06 -11.91 26.01
CA LYS A 395 2.02 -12.03 24.98
C LYS A 395 2.29 -11.13 23.77
N LYS A 396 2.79 -9.91 23.99
CA LYS A 396 3.17 -9.01 22.91
C LYS A 396 4.38 -9.55 22.14
N VAL A 397 5.40 -10.07 22.83
CA VAL A 397 6.56 -10.74 22.20
C VAL A 397 6.11 -11.92 21.35
N TYR A 398 5.28 -12.81 21.90
CA TYR A 398 4.72 -13.96 21.19
C TYR A 398 3.98 -13.57 19.90
N ASN A 399 3.07 -12.59 19.98
CA ASN A 399 2.30 -12.15 18.81
C ASN A 399 3.19 -11.58 17.71
N ARG A 400 4.25 -10.85 18.08
CA ARG A 400 5.22 -10.27 17.14
C ARG A 400 6.04 -11.35 16.44
N VAL A 401 6.60 -12.30 17.19
CA VAL A 401 7.35 -13.41 16.57
C VAL A 401 6.44 -14.28 15.71
N ALA A 402 5.20 -14.54 16.12
CA ALA A 402 4.23 -15.24 15.29
C ALA A 402 3.95 -14.50 13.96
N GLN A 403 3.91 -13.17 13.98
CA GLN A 403 3.78 -12.35 12.77
C GLN A 403 5.04 -12.42 11.89
N LEU A 404 6.23 -12.34 12.47
CA LEU A 404 7.49 -12.50 11.74
C LEU A 404 7.58 -13.86 11.05
N MET A 405 7.14 -14.93 11.70
CA MET A 405 7.11 -16.28 11.11
C MET A 405 6.12 -16.39 9.95
N ARG A 406 4.97 -15.71 10.02
CA ARG A 406 4.03 -15.66 8.89
C ARG A 406 4.65 -14.93 7.70
N LEU A 407 5.34 -13.82 7.94
CA LEU A 407 6.06 -13.08 6.90
C LEU A 407 7.19 -13.92 6.31
N GLN A 408 7.96 -14.62 7.15
CA GLN A 408 8.99 -15.57 6.70
C GLN A 408 8.41 -16.66 5.80
N GLY A 409 7.30 -17.28 6.20
CA GLY A 409 6.63 -18.29 5.38
C GLY A 409 6.19 -17.75 4.02
N GLN A 410 5.68 -16.51 3.98
CA GLN A 410 5.35 -15.83 2.73
C GLN A 410 6.59 -15.55 1.87
N THR A 411 7.69 -15.12 2.49
CA THR A 411 8.95 -14.86 1.80
C THR A 411 9.51 -16.13 1.17
N ILE A 412 9.55 -17.24 1.92
CA ILE A 412 10.04 -18.53 1.42
C ILE A 412 9.20 -18.99 0.23
N ASN A 413 7.87 -18.94 0.34
CA ASN A 413 6.95 -19.32 -0.74
C ASN A 413 7.04 -18.42 -2.00
N LEU A 414 7.65 -17.25 -1.89
CA LEU A 414 7.88 -16.35 -3.03
C LEU A 414 9.23 -16.54 -3.69
N ILE A 415 10.20 -17.10 -2.96
CA ILE A 415 11.55 -17.39 -3.44
C ILE A 415 11.60 -18.80 -4.07
N SER A 416 10.87 -19.76 -3.48
CA SER A 416 10.60 -21.07 -4.09
C SER A 416 9.65 -20.95 -5.27
#